data_AF-A0A6A5H9C3-F1
#
_entry.id   AF-A0A6A5H9C3-F1
#
_cell.length_a   1.000
_cell.length_b   1.000
_cell.length_c   1.000
_cell.angle_alpha   90.00
_cell.angle_beta   90.00
_cell.angle_gamma   90.00
#
_symmetry.space_group_name_H-M   'P 1'
#
loop_
_entity.id
_entity.type
_entity.pdbx_description
1 polymer ?
#
loop_
_entity_poly.entity_id
_entity_poly.type
_entity_poly.pdbx_seq_one_letter_code
_entity_poly.pdbx_strand_id
1 'polypeptide(L)'
;MADDNAGIHINAERENAAVKLRNAMAAYLEHEQTLLQLNAFLARMHGINLDRQEREVRNLYLQEIHPKMLEIREIRENHTEEDPLGAPFVELIEQLTNSELNADEDELNARKERLLALAAEVCEKLGGIQFRLHSVIGPYTERIHLEIFQNLLTAYGDLLQVQEGVLNWYHGIEHGNNETTVHEKMNCGAKITGTIIFFLTEVTLKLPGFDIEPNRRDDINDIINRSIRLYIPEQFFEFVRALANNQRLPNLENSLEESRVTINSLVDDIEGLTNY
;
A
#
# COMPACT_ATOMS: atom_id res chain seq x y z
N MET A 1 -28.50 45.08 42.26
CA MET A 1 -28.98 44.23 41.15
C MET A 1 -27.95 44.15 40.01
N ALA A 2 -26.65 44.01 40.33
CA ALA A 2 -25.58 43.94 39.32
C ALA A 2 -24.87 42.57 39.28
N ASP A 3 -25.05 41.72 40.30
CA ASP A 3 -24.39 40.40 40.39
C ASP A 3 -25.05 39.31 39.55
N ASP A 4 -26.38 39.33 39.38
CA ASP A 4 -27.07 38.27 38.63
C ASP A 4 -26.65 38.21 37.15
N ASN A 5 -26.35 39.36 36.54
CA ASN A 5 -25.95 39.41 35.12
C ASN A 5 -24.53 38.90 34.89
N ALA A 6 -23.62 39.09 35.86
CA ALA A 6 -22.25 38.58 35.77
C ALA A 6 -22.22 37.05 35.93
N GLY A 7 -22.99 36.50 36.88
CA GLY A 7 -23.13 35.06 37.06
C GLY A 7 -23.78 34.34 35.86
N ILE A 8 -24.77 34.98 35.21
CA ILE A 8 -25.38 34.45 33.98
C ILE A 8 -24.36 34.41 32.82
N HIS A 9 -23.52 35.44 32.68
CA HIS A 9 -22.53 35.52 31.60
C HIS A 9 -21.42 34.46 31.77
N ILE A 10 -20.92 34.28 33.00
CA ILE A 10 -19.89 33.28 33.33
C ILE A 10 -20.41 31.85 33.08
N ASN A 11 -21.66 31.56 33.46
CA ASN A 11 -22.28 30.26 33.19
C ASN A 11 -22.43 30.00 31.69
N ALA A 12 -22.81 31.01 30.90
CA ALA A 12 -22.93 30.88 29.45
C ALA A 12 -21.57 30.63 28.77
N GLU A 13 -20.50 31.28 29.24
CA GLU A 13 -19.13 31.08 28.74
C GLU A 13 -18.58 29.70 29.05
N ARG A 14 -18.79 29.21 30.27
CA ARG A 14 -18.41 27.86 30.69
C ARG A 14 -19.17 26.79 29.91
N GLU A 15 -20.47 26.99 29.68
CA GLU A 15 -21.28 26.08 28.88
C GLU A 15 -20.82 26.05 27.42
N ASN A 16 -20.51 27.21 26.83
CA ASN A 16 -19.94 27.30 25.49
C ASN A 16 -18.55 26.62 25.40
N ALA A 17 -17.70 26.78 26.42
CA ALA A 17 -16.41 26.10 26.49
C ALA A 17 -16.56 24.57 26.55
N ALA A 18 -17.50 24.06 27.35
CA ALA A 18 -17.81 22.64 27.42
C ALA A 18 -18.33 22.09 26.07
N VAL A 19 -19.15 22.85 25.34
CA VAL A 19 -19.60 22.48 23.99
C VAL A 19 -18.44 22.38 23.01
N LYS A 20 -17.52 23.35 23.01
CA LYS A 20 -16.32 23.31 22.14
C LYS A 20 -15.47 22.07 22.40
N LEU A 21 -15.26 21.72 23.68
CA LEU A 21 -14.51 20.53 24.06
C LEU A 21 -15.22 19.24 23.64
N ARG A 22 -16.55 19.15 23.79
CA ARG A 22 -17.32 17.99 23.31
C ARG A 22 -17.20 17.79 21.80
N ASN A 23 -17.25 18.88 21.02
CA ASN A 23 -17.10 18.80 19.57
C ASN A 23 -15.68 18.37 19.17
N ALA A 24 -14.66 18.91 19.83
CA ALA A 24 -13.27 18.51 19.59
C ALA A 24 -13.03 17.04 20.00
N MET A 25 -13.59 16.61 21.13
CA MET A 25 -13.54 15.22 21.59
C MET A 25 -14.18 14.28 20.57
N ALA A 26 -15.36 14.63 20.03
CA ALA A 26 -16.03 13.83 19.01
C ALA A 26 -15.16 13.67 17.76
N ALA A 27 -14.63 14.77 17.22
CA ALA A 27 -13.72 14.73 16.06
C ALA A 27 -12.44 13.94 16.34
N TYR A 28 -11.90 14.03 17.56
CA TYR A 28 -10.71 13.28 17.96
C TYR A 28 -10.98 11.77 18.04
N LEU A 29 -12.14 11.38 18.55
CA LEU A 29 -12.56 9.98 18.66
C LEU A 29 -12.92 9.36 17.30
N GLU A 30 -13.32 10.14 16.29
CA GLU A 30 -13.51 9.63 14.92
C GLU A 30 -12.24 8.96 14.35
N HIS A 31 -11.06 9.33 14.84
CA HIS A 31 -9.78 8.75 14.43
C HIS A 31 -9.34 7.54 15.25
N GLU A 32 -10.14 7.05 16.21
CA GLU A 32 -9.79 5.90 17.05
C GLU A 32 -9.49 4.65 16.20
N GLN A 33 -10.30 4.39 15.17
CA GLN A 33 -10.07 3.27 14.26
C GLN A 33 -8.77 3.42 13.46
N THR A 34 -8.46 4.63 13.01
CA THR A 34 -7.21 4.94 12.29
C THR A 34 -6.00 4.68 13.19
N LEU A 35 -6.08 5.05 14.47
CA LEU A 35 -5.03 4.78 15.46
C LEU A 35 -4.85 3.29 15.73
N LEU A 36 -5.94 2.53 15.85
CA LEU A 36 -5.89 1.07 16.01
C LEU A 36 -5.19 0.40 14.83
N GLN A 37 -5.55 0.78 13.59
CA GLN A 37 -4.91 0.27 12.38
C GLN A 37 -3.42 0.61 12.33
N LEU A 38 -3.07 1.84 12.69
CA LEU A 38 -1.70 2.30 12.68
C LEU A 38 -0.85 1.59 13.74
N ASN A 39 -1.36 1.42 14.95
CA ASN A 39 -0.69 0.65 16.01
C ASN A 39 -0.47 -0.80 15.59
N ALA A 40 -1.48 -1.43 14.97
CA ALA A 40 -1.34 -2.77 14.41
C ALA A 40 -0.26 -2.83 13.32
N PHE A 41 -0.18 -1.81 12.45
CA PHE A 41 0.88 -1.69 11.44
C PHE A 41 2.27 -1.54 12.05
N LEU A 42 2.42 -0.74 13.10
CA LEU A 42 3.70 -0.55 13.78
C LEU A 42 4.15 -1.78 14.57
N ALA A 43 3.19 -2.58 15.07
CA ALA A 43 3.46 -3.83 15.77
C ALA A 43 3.93 -4.95 14.83
N ARG A 44 3.68 -4.84 13.51
CA ARG A 44 4.20 -5.80 12.54
C ARG A 44 5.73 -5.70 12.49
N MET A 45 6.39 -6.85 12.62
CA MET A 45 7.84 -7.00 12.42
C MET A 45 8.16 -6.80 10.93
N HIS A 46 8.30 -5.55 10.53
CA HIS A 46 8.85 -5.23 9.22
C HIS A 46 10.35 -5.49 9.22
N GLY A 47 10.86 -6.13 8.16
CA GLY A 47 12.30 -6.39 8.00
C GLY A 47 13.15 -5.11 7.95
N ILE A 48 14.46 -5.26 7.74
CA ILE A 48 15.41 -4.12 7.73
C ILE A 48 15.16 -3.14 6.58
N ASN A 49 14.48 -3.57 5.51
CA ASN A 49 14.14 -2.73 4.37
C ASN A 49 12.63 -2.45 4.34
N LEU A 50 12.25 -1.28 4.85
CA LEU A 50 10.93 -0.69 4.66
C LEU A 50 10.88 0.11 3.36
N ASP A 51 9.77 0.02 2.63
CA ASP A 51 9.55 0.87 1.46
C ASP A 51 9.39 2.34 1.87
N ARG A 52 9.57 3.24 0.90
CA ARG A 52 9.58 4.69 1.15
C ARG A 52 8.30 5.14 1.86
N GLN A 53 7.14 4.67 1.41
CA GLN A 53 5.84 5.05 1.97
C GLN A 53 5.64 4.51 3.40
N GLU A 54 6.10 3.30 3.69
CA GLU A 54 6.05 2.73 5.04
C GLU A 54 6.94 3.50 6.02
N ARG A 55 8.15 3.89 5.58
CA ARG A 55 9.03 4.77 6.36
C ARG A 55 8.39 6.13 6.62
N GLU A 56 7.75 6.71 5.62
CA GLU A 56 7.06 8.00 5.78
C GLU A 56 5.90 7.91 6.78
N VAL A 57 5.07 6.85 6.73
CA VAL A 57 3.99 6.62 7.72
C VAL A 57 4.56 6.40 9.13
N ARG A 58 5.58 5.56 9.26
CA ARG A 58 6.24 5.26 10.54
C ARG A 58 6.87 6.51 11.15
N ASN A 59 7.58 7.30 10.35
CA ASN A 59 8.20 8.54 10.82
C ASN A 59 7.16 9.58 11.21
N LEU A 60 6.11 9.77 10.40
CA LEU A 60 5.06 10.74 10.72
C LEU A 60 4.40 10.39 12.06
N TYR A 61 4.11 9.11 12.30
CA TYR A 61 3.56 8.72 13.59
C TYR A 61 4.53 8.95 14.75
N LEU A 62 5.72 8.36 14.68
CA LEU A 62 6.66 8.36 15.80
C LEU A 62 7.20 9.76 16.13
N GLN A 63 7.36 10.62 15.13
CA GLN A 63 7.98 11.93 15.29
C GLN A 63 6.95 13.05 15.47
N GLU A 64 5.75 12.93 14.91
CA GLU A 64 4.82 14.07 14.85
C GLU A 64 3.47 13.84 15.52
N ILE A 65 2.95 12.61 15.54
CA ILE A 65 1.62 12.29 16.08
C ILE A 65 1.75 11.79 17.52
N HIS A 66 2.55 10.75 17.76
CA HIS A 66 2.69 10.12 19.06
C HIS A 66 3.14 11.09 20.16
N PRO A 67 4.15 11.98 19.95
CA PRO A 67 4.54 12.95 20.97
C PRO A 67 3.39 13.88 21.37
N LYS A 68 2.56 14.32 20.42
CA LYS A 68 1.43 15.20 20.70
C LYS A 68 0.28 14.50 21.41
N MET A 69 0.08 13.22 21.12
CA MET A 69 -0.87 12.41 21.88
C MET A 69 -0.43 12.25 23.34
N LEU A 70 0.86 12.11 23.60
CA LEU A 70 1.39 12.13 24.96
C LEU A 70 1.16 13.49 25.63
N GLU A 71 1.42 14.60 24.93
CA GLU A 71 1.13 15.94 25.46
C GLU A 71 -0.36 16.15 25.79
N ILE A 72 -1.28 15.62 24.97
CA ILE A 72 -2.73 15.66 25.24
C ILE A 72 -3.05 14.90 26.54
N ARG A 73 -2.41 13.74 26.77
CA ARG A 73 -2.58 12.95 28.00
C ARG A 73 -2.05 13.69 29.22
N GLU A 74 -0.92 14.39 29.09
CA GLU A 74 -0.31 15.17 30.18
C GLU A 74 -1.15 16.36 30.64
N ILE A 75 -2.13 16.83 29.85
CA ILE A 75 -3.09 17.88 30.27
C ILE A 75 -3.98 17.39 31.42
N ARG A 76 -4.19 16.08 31.51
CA ARG A 76 -4.97 15.43 32.55
C ARG A 76 -4.15 15.26 33.83
N GLU A 77 -4.72 15.55 34.98
CA GLU A 77 -4.06 15.26 36.26
C GLU A 77 -4.07 13.74 36.53
N ASN A 78 -2.89 13.20 36.88
CA ASN A 78 -2.70 11.76 37.17
C ASN A 78 -3.04 10.82 36.00
N HIS A 79 -2.63 11.17 34.78
CA HIS A 79 -2.83 10.31 33.61
C HIS A 79 -2.12 8.95 33.72
N THR A 80 -2.70 7.95 33.04
CA THR A 80 -2.10 6.62 32.84
C THR A 80 -2.08 6.27 31.35
N GLU A 81 -1.15 5.41 30.92
CA GLU A 81 -1.08 5.00 29.51
C GLU A 81 -2.31 4.22 29.03
N GLU A 82 -3.06 3.62 29.96
CA GLU A 82 -4.30 2.87 29.74
C GLU A 82 -5.55 3.75 29.66
N ASP A 83 -5.41 5.06 29.90
CA ASP A 83 -6.54 5.97 29.87
C ASP A 83 -7.22 6.01 28.49
N PRO A 84 -8.56 6.07 28.45
CA PRO A 84 -9.30 6.29 27.22
C PRO A 84 -8.83 7.55 26.50
N LEU A 85 -8.84 7.52 25.17
CA LEU A 85 -8.37 8.62 24.32
C LEU A 85 -9.05 9.97 24.63
N GLY A 86 -10.32 9.93 25.01
CA GLY A 86 -11.10 11.12 25.37
C GLY A 86 -10.99 11.57 26.83
N ALA A 87 -10.23 10.88 27.69
CA ALA A 87 -10.18 11.16 29.13
C ALA A 87 -9.79 12.62 29.47
N PRO A 88 -8.80 13.25 28.81
CA PRO A 88 -8.45 14.65 29.08
C PRO A 88 -9.60 15.62 28.78
N PHE A 89 -10.47 15.32 27.80
CA PHE A 89 -11.63 16.15 27.48
C PHE A 89 -12.73 16.00 28.53
N VAL A 90 -13.00 14.77 28.97
CA VAL A 90 -14.03 14.48 29.97
C VAL A 90 -13.72 15.22 31.28
N GLU A 91 -12.48 15.12 31.76
CA GLU A 91 -12.04 15.79 32.98
C GLU A 91 -12.21 17.32 32.89
N LEU A 92 -11.76 17.92 31.78
CA LEU A 92 -11.84 19.37 31.62
C LEU A 92 -13.29 19.87 31.47
N ILE A 93 -14.16 19.08 30.82
CA ILE A 93 -15.59 19.38 30.72
C ILE A 93 -16.24 19.33 32.11
N GLU A 94 -15.95 18.29 32.90
CA GLU A 94 -16.47 18.16 34.27
C GLU A 94 -16.05 19.35 35.14
N GLN A 95 -14.78 19.75 35.07
CA GLN A 95 -14.25 20.92 35.79
C GLN A 95 -14.97 22.22 35.38
N LEU A 96 -15.27 22.42 34.10
CA LEU A 96 -15.99 23.61 33.62
C LEU A 96 -17.46 23.63 34.03
N THR A 97 -18.11 22.46 34.12
CA THR A 97 -19.53 22.36 34.48
C THR A 97 -19.79 22.32 35.98
N ASN A 98 -18.82 21.88 36.79
CA ASN A 98 -18.95 21.83 38.23
C ASN A 98 -18.61 23.19 38.86
N SER A 99 -19.65 23.89 39.32
CA SER A 99 -19.59 25.24 39.90
C SER A 99 -18.94 25.30 41.29
N GLU A 100 -18.62 24.15 41.91
CA GLU A 100 -18.00 24.06 43.25
C GLU A 100 -16.45 24.08 43.22
N LEU A 101 -15.83 24.00 42.04
CA LEU A 101 -14.37 24.04 41.90
C LEU A 101 -13.88 25.50 41.87
N ASN A 102 -13.12 25.91 42.90
CA ASN A 102 -12.30 27.14 42.93
C ASN A 102 -11.08 27.02 41.98
N ALA A 103 -11.30 26.57 40.75
CA ALA A 103 -10.26 26.48 39.75
C ALA A 103 -10.00 27.87 39.16
N ASP A 104 -8.72 28.20 38.97
CA ASP A 104 -8.30 29.43 38.31
C ASP A 104 -8.85 29.44 36.87
N GLU A 105 -9.72 30.42 36.56
CA GLU A 105 -10.35 30.52 35.24
C GLU A 105 -9.33 30.72 34.12
N ASP A 106 -8.23 31.43 34.39
CA ASP A 106 -7.17 31.65 33.41
C ASP A 106 -6.40 30.34 33.16
N GLU A 107 -6.16 29.54 34.19
CA GLU A 107 -5.53 28.23 34.07
C GLU A 107 -6.42 27.24 33.31
N LEU A 108 -7.72 27.17 33.66
CA LEU A 108 -8.70 26.34 32.95
C LEU A 108 -8.81 26.73 31.49
N ASN A 109 -8.84 28.03 31.21
CA ASN A 109 -8.93 28.54 29.85
C ASN A 109 -7.65 28.22 29.05
N ALA A 110 -6.47 28.33 29.67
CA ALA A 110 -5.20 27.95 29.05
C ALA A 110 -5.13 26.44 28.75
N ARG A 111 -5.52 25.58 29.69
CA ARG A 111 -5.60 24.13 29.49
C ARG A 111 -6.56 23.78 28.35
N LYS A 112 -7.71 24.44 28.29
CA LYS A 112 -8.73 24.28 27.23
C LYS A 112 -8.16 24.65 25.86
N GLU A 113 -7.61 25.86 25.70
CA GLU A 113 -7.04 26.30 24.41
C GLU A 113 -5.88 25.39 23.97
N ARG A 114 -5.04 24.94 24.90
CA ARG A 114 -3.97 23.98 24.62
C ARG A 114 -4.51 22.63 24.12
N LEU A 115 -5.53 22.08 24.80
CA LEU A 115 -6.14 20.80 24.42
C LEU A 115 -6.79 20.90 23.04
N LEU A 116 -7.52 21.98 22.76
CA LEU A 116 -8.14 22.23 21.45
C LEU A 116 -7.10 22.32 20.34
N ALA A 117 -6.00 23.06 20.56
CA ALA A 117 -4.94 23.23 19.57
C ALA A 117 -4.23 21.90 19.26
N LEU A 118 -3.82 21.16 20.29
CA LEU A 118 -3.16 19.87 20.11
C LEU A 118 -4.08 18.85 19.45
N ALA A 119 -5.34 18.76 19.87
CA ALA A 119 -6.30 17.85 19.28
C ALA A 119 -6.54 18.15 17.80
N ALA A 120 -6.72 19.43 17.44
CA ALA A 120 -6.88 19.83 16.05
C ALA A 120 -5.67 19.45 15.21
N GLU A 121 -4.45 19.69 15.71
CA GLU A 121 -3.23 19.33 14.98
C GLU A 121 -3.09 17.80 14.82
N VAL A 122 -3.40 17.02 15.86
CA VAL A 122 -3.39 15.56 15.77
C VAL A 122 -4.46 15.06 14.79
N CYS A 123 -5.68 15.61 14.82
CA CYS A 123 -6.73 15.27 13.86
C CYS A 123 -6.32 15.60 12.42
N GLU A 124 -5.71 16.77 12.17
CA GLU A 124 -5.21 17.15 10.84
C GLU A 124 -4.18 16.13 10.34
N LYS A 125 -3.21 15.77 11.18
CA LYS A 125 -2.18 14.80 10.83
C LYS A 125 -2.73 13.39 10.66
N LEU A 126 -3.65 12.96 11.52
CA LEU A 126 -4.33 11.67 11.41
C LEU A 126 -5.23 11.61 10.18
N GLY A 127 -5.91 12.69 9.82
CA GLY A 127 -6.64 12.78 8.56
C GLY A 127 -5.72 12.65 7.35
N GLY A 128 -4.58 13.35 7.36
CA GLY A 128 -3.56 13.22 6.32
C GLY A 128 -2.94 11.82 6.25
N ILE A 129 -2.71 11.19 7.41
CA ILE A 129 -2.16 9.83 7.46
C ILE A 129 -3.22 8.78 7.14
N GLN A 130 -4.51 9.01 7.34
CA GLN A 130 -5.58 8.05 7.03
C GLN A 130 -5.58 7.70 5.54
N PHE A 131 -5.37 8.67 4.65
CA PHE A 131 -5.19 8.42 3.22
C PHE A 131 -3.91 7.63 2.91
N ARG A 132 -2.83 7.90 3.65
CA ARG A 132 -1.54 7.20 3.50
C ARG A 132 -1.59 5.78 4.09
N LEU A 133 -2.26 5.59 5.21
CA LEU A 133 -2.61 4.30 5.79
C LEU A 133 -3.50 3.55 4.81
N HIS A 134 -4.45 4.18 4.13
CA HIS A 134 -5.18 3.49 3.04
C HIS A 134 -4.25 3.10 1.88
N SER A 135 -3.18 3.84 1.66
CA SER A 135 -2.16 3.53 0.65
C SER A 135 -1.10 2.52 1.12
N VAL A 136 -0.97 2.26 2.43
CA VAL A 136 0.09 1.39 3.03
C VAL A 136 -0.51 0.17 3.76
N ILE A 137 -1.77 0.28 4.18
CA ILE A 137 -2.60 -0.70 4.92
C ILE A 137 -3.90 -1.01 4.16
N GLY A 138 -4.53 -0.04 3.48
CA GLY A 138 -5.60 -0.32 2.49
C GLY A 138 -5.02 -1.00 1.24
N PRO A 139 -5.73 -1.18 0.11
CA PRO A 139 -5.37 -2.08 -0.99
C PRO A 139 -4.13 -1.61 -1.79
N TYR A 140 -2.99 -1.52 -1.09
CA TYR A 140 -1.62 -1.52 -1.56
C TYR A 140 -1.40 -2.69 -2.51
N THR A 141 -2.09 -3.80 -2.21
CA THR A 141 -2.28 -4.94 -3.09
C THR A 141 -2.80 -4.55 -4.46
N GLU A 142 -3.88 -3.79 -4.62
CA GLU A 142 -4.48 -3.59 -5.95
C GLU A 142 -3.59 -2.76 -6.89
N ARG A 143 -2.99 -1.67 -6.41
CA ARG A 143 -2.07 -0.87 -7.24
C ARG A 143 -0.79 -1.64 -7.59
N ILE A 144 -0.20 -2.34 -6.62
CA ILE A 144 0.97 -3.19 -6.87
C ILE A 144 0.58 -4.38 -7.77
N HIS A 145 -0.60 -4.99 -7.60
CA HIS A 145 -1.12 -6.03 -8.49
C HIS A 145 -1.30 -5.51 -9.92
N LEU A 146 -1.90 -4.35 -10.11
CA LEU A 146 -2.07 -3.74 -11.43
C LEU A 146 -0.71 -3.41 -12.07
N GLU A 147 0.22 -2.82 -11.33
CA GLU A 147 1.58 -2.57 -11.82
C GLU A 147 2.30 -3.90 -12.13
N ILE A 148 2.09 -4.92 -11.29
CA ILE A 148 2.67 -6.24 -11.46
C ILE A 148 2.17 -6.90 -12.75
N PHE A 149 0.86 -6.89 -12.93
CA PHE A 149 0.19 -7.47 -14.08
C PHE A 149 0.50 -6.70 -15.36
N GLN A 150 0.58 -5.36 -15.31
CA GLN A 150 1.01 -4.55 -16.45
C GLN A 150 2.45 -4.84 -16.87
N ASN A 151 3.36 -5.02 -15.90
CA ASN A 151 4.75 -5.39 -16.20
C ASN A 151 4.84 -6.80 -16.80
N LEU A 152 4.03 -7.76 -16.32
CA LEU A 152 3.92 -9.10 -16.92
C LEU A 152 3.36 -9.04 -18.35
N LEU A 153 2.26 -8.30 -18.57
CA LEU A 153 1.67 -8.09 -19.89
C LEU A 153 2.67 -7.50 -20.88
N THR A 154 3.47 -6.52 -20.43
CA THR A 154 4.53 -5.90 -21.25
C THR A 154 5.60 -6.94 -21.61
N ALA A 155 6.08 -7.69 -20.63
CA ALA A 155 7.09 -8.73 -20.87
C ALA A 155 6.57 -9.87 -21.78
N TYR A 156 5.28 -10.22 -21.67
CA TYR A 156 4.64 -11.18 -22.57
C TYR A 156 4.51 -10.64 -24.00
N GLY A 157 4.12 -9.38 -24.17
CA GLY A 157 4.10 -8.73 -25.47
C GLY A 157 5.47 -8.73 -26.14
N ASP A 158 6.52 -8.39 -25.39
CA ASP A 158 7.89 -8.41 -25.89
C ASP A 158 8.35 -9.83 -26.25
N LEU A 159 7.98 -10.84 -25.43
CA LEU A 159 8.31 -12.24 -25.70
C LEU A 159 7.63 -12.76 -26.97
N LEU A 160 6.34 -12.43 -27.18
CA LEU A 160 5.61 -12.78 -28.39
C LEU A 160 6.24 -12.17 -29.65
N GLN A 161 6.67 -10.91 -29.59
CA GLN A 161 7.37 -10.27 -30.71
C GLN A 161 8.69 -10.96 -31.04
N VAL A 162 9.46 -11.37 -30.03
CA VAL A 162 10.70 -12.12 -30.22
C VAL A 162 10.40 -13.49 -30.86
N GLN A 163 9.41 -14.23 -30.35
CA GLN A 163 9.04 -15.55 -30.89
C GLN A 163 8.56 -15.46 -32.34
N GLU A 164 7.74 -14.47 -32.66
CA GLU A 164 7.28 -14.20 -34.03
C GLU A 164 8.45 -13.87 -34.97
N GLY A 165 9.38 -13.02 -34.51
CA GLY A 165 10.57 -12.66 -35.28
C GLY A 165 11.47 -13.86 -35.57
N VAL A 166 11.43 -14.91 -34.75
CA VAL A 166 12.17 -16.16 -34.97
C VAL A 166 11.42 -17.07 -35.94
N LEU A 167 10.11 -17.23 -35.76
CA LEU A 167 9.28 -18.02 -36.67
C LEU A 167 9.35 -17.46 -38.10
N ASN A 168 9.28 -16.14 -38.25
CA ASN A 168 9.43 -15.47 -39.54
C ASN A 168 10.79 -15.72 -40.20
N TRP A 169 11.87 -15.74 -39.41
CA TRP A 169 13.20 -16.13 -39.89
C TRP A 169 13.21 -17.60 -40.34
N TYR A 170 12.65 -18.48 -39.52
CA TYR A 170 12.59 -19.93 -39.76
C TYR A 170 11.76 -20.30 -41.00
N HIS A 171 10.68 -19.56 -41.25
CA HIS A 171 9.83 -19.68 -42.44
C HIS A 171 10.43 -19.01 -43.68
N GLY A 172 11.55 -18.30 -43.54
CA GLY A 172 12.23 -17.61 -44.63
C GLY A 172 11.47 -16.38 -45.12
N ILE A 173 10.61 -15.78 -44.29
CA ILE A 173 9.81 -14.61 -44.64
C ILE A 173 10.65 -13.32 -44.53
N GLU A 174 11.62 -13.28 -43.61
CA GLU A 174 12.63 -12.21 -43.55
C GLU A 174 13.76 -12.49 -44.57
N HIS A 175 13.64 -11.98 -45.79
CA HIS A 175 14.71 -11.96 -46.79
C HIS A 175 15.62 -10.73 -46.61
N GLY A 176 16.67 -10.85 -45.80
CA GLY A 176 17.73 -9.86 -45.70
C GLY A 176 18.90 -10.35 -44.84
N ASN A 177 20.14 -10.18 -45.32
CA ASN A 177 21.42 -10.63 -44.72
C ASN A 177 21.66 -10.11 -43.28
N ASN A 178 20.96 -10.63 -42.29
CA ASN A 178 21.09 -10.21 -40.90
C ASN A 178 21.29 -11.41 -39.95
N GLU A 179 22.39 -12.15 -40.09
CA GLU A 179 22.83 -13.06 -39.00
C GLU A 179 23.01 -12.32 -37.66
N THR A 180 23.27 -11.00 -37.70
CA THR A 180 23.29 -10.10 -36.55
C THR A 180 21.93 -9.94 -35.84
N THR A 181 20.79 -10.02 -36.53
CA THR A 181 19.48 -9.76 -35.89
C THR A 181 18.96 -10.96 -35.11
N VAL A 182 19.40 -12.18 -35.42
CA VAL A 182 18.88 -13.39 -34.76
C VAL A 182 19.53 -13.64 -33.39
N HIS A 183 20.86 -13.42 -33.28
CA HIS A 183 21.55 -13.41 -31.99
C HIS A 183 21.04 -12.30 -31.05
N GLU A 184 20.69 -11.13 -31.61
CA GLU A 184 20.05 -10.05 -30.87
C GLU A 184 18.64 -10.44 -30.39
N LYS A 185 17.80 -11.00 -31.26
CA LYS A 185 16.49 -11.55 -30.90
C LYS A 185 16.60 -12.61 -29.79
N MET A 186 17.62 -13.48 -29.86
CA MET A 186 17.89 -14.52 -28.86
C MET A 186 18.29 -13.94 -27.48
N ASN A 187 19.22 -12.98 -27.47
CA ASN A 187 19.62 -12.30 -26.25
C ASN A 187 18.46 -11.52 -25.63
N CYS A 188 17.61 -10.91 -26.45
CA CYS A 188 16.37 -10.28 -26.00
C CYS A 188 15.42 -11.30 -25.37
N GLY A 189 15.15 -12.43 -26.01
CA GLY A 189 14.30 -13.49 -25.46
C GLY A 189 14.80 -14.02 -24.10
N ALA A 190 16.10 -14.29 -23.97
CA ALA A 190 16.71 -14.71 -22.71
C ALA A 190 16.57 -13.64 -21.62
N LYS A 191 16.78 -12.36 -21.97
CA LYS A 191 16.64 -11.23 -21.05
C LYS A 191 15.20 -11.05 -20.57
N ILE A 192 14.23 -11.09 -21.48
CA ILE A 192 12.79 -10.97 -21.15
C ILE A 192 12.37 -12.12 -20.24
N THR A 193 12.77 -13.35 -20.57
CA THR A 193 12.46 -14.53 -19.75
C THR A 193 13.08 -14.45 -18.36
N GLY A 194 14.33 -13.97 -18.26
CA GLY A 194 14.97 -13.70 -16.97
C GLY A 194 14.23 -12.64 -16.14
N THR A 195 13.75 -11.57 -16.77
CA THR A 195 12.90 -10.56 -16.14
C THR A 195 11.61 -11.16 -15.61
N ILE A 196 10.91 -11.97 -16.41
CA ILE A 196 9.68 -12.66 -16.01
C ILE A 196 9.93 -13.54 -14.78
N ILE A 197 10.99 -14.36 -14.78
CA ILE A 197 11.30 -15.26 -13.65
C ILE A 197 11.68 -14.49 -12.39
N PHE A 198 12.57 -13.51 -12.50
CA PHE A 198 12.99 -12.68 -11.37
C PHE A 198 11.77 -12.02 -10.72
N PHE A 199 10.89 -11.49 -11.57
CA PHE A 199 9.68 -10.82 -11.16
C PHE A 199 8.66 -11.76 -10.50
N LEU A 200 8.38 -12.92 -11.10
CA LEU A 200 7.52 -13.95 -10.51
C LEU A 200 8.07 -14.44 -9.16
N THR A 201 9.38 -14.51 -9.01
CA THR A 201 10.05 -14.88 -7.75
C THR A 201 9.80 -13.82 -6.68
N GLU A 202 9.97 -12.54 -7.00
CA GLU A 202 9.65 -11.45 -6.07
C GLU A 202 8.19 -11.44 -5.66
N VAL A 203 7.27 -11.63 -6.61
CA VAL A 203 5.82 -11.68 -6.35
C VAL A 203 5.47 -12.86 -5.46
N THR A 204 6.00 -14.06 -5.74
CA THR A 204 5.73 -15.27 -4.96
C THR A 204 6.21 -15.12 -3.50
N LEU A 205 7.37 -14.50 -3.28
CA LEU A 205 7.90 -14.26 -1.95
C LEU A 205 7.09 -13.24 -1.15
N LYS A 206 6.52 -12.24 -1.83
CA LYS A 206 5.72 -11.17 -1.20
C LYS A 206 4.24 -11.53 -1.08
N LEU A 207 3.75 -12.51 -1.87
CA LEU A 207 2.36 -12.95 -1.94
C LEU A 207 1.69 -13.25 -0.59
N PRO A 208 2.35 -13.92 0.38
CA PRO A 208 1.74 -14.19 1.69
C PRO A 208 1.45 -12.94 2.52
N GLY A 209 2.10 -11.81 2.22
CA GLY A 209 1.89 -10.52 2.88
C GLY A 209 0.83 -9.64 2.20
N PHE A 210 0.28 -10.10 1.08
CA PHE A 210 -0.76 -9.39 0.32
C PHE A 210 -2.15 -9.70 0.88
N ASP A 211 -2.95 -8.66 1.11
CA ASP A 211 -4.37 -8.78 1.47
C ASP A 211 -5.18 -9.05 0.19
N ILE A 212 -5.23 -10.33 -0.21
CA ILE A 212 -5.90 -10.84 -1.41
C ILE A 212 -7.07 -11.70 -0.99
N GLU A 213 -8.22 -11.52 -1.63
CA GLU A 213 -9.36 -12.41 -1.46
C GLU A 213 -8.97 -13.87 -1.81
N PRO A 214 -9.40 -14.88 -1.06
CA PRO A 214 -8.96 -16.27 -1.25
C PRO A 214 -9.19 -16.82 -2.67
N ASN A 215 -10.31 -16.48 -3.29
CA ASN A 215 -10.63 -16.81 -4.69
C ASN A 215 -9.63 -16.20 -5.68
N ARG A 216 -9.27 -14.92 -5.51
CA ARG A 216 -8.26 -14.25 -6.34
C ARG A 216 -6.87 -14.81 -6.13
N ARG A 217 -6.56 -15.29 -4.92
CA ARG A 217 -5.25 -15.89 -4.62
C ARG A 217 -4.99 -17.16 -5.41
N ASP A 218 -6.01 -17.98 -5.63
CA ASP A 218 -5.89 -19.22 -6.41
C ASP A 218 -5.64 -18.90 -7.89
N ASP A 219 -6.35 -17.92 -8.46
CA ASP A 219 -6.14 -17.46 -9.84
C ASP A 219 -4.73 -16.90 -10.05
N ILE A 220 -4.24 -16.11 -9.10
CA ILE A 220 -2.87 -15.54 -9.14
C ILE A 220 -1.82 -16.65 -9.03
N ASN A 221 -2.04 -17.65 -8.18
CA ASN A 221 -1.14 -18.80 -8.07
C ASN A 221 -1.13 -19.62 -9.37
N ASP A 222 -2.27 -19.79 -10.04
CA ASP A 222 -2.33 -20.47 -11.35
C ASP A 222 -1.53 -19.72 -12.41
N ILE A 223 -1.74 -18.40 -12.52
CA ILE A 223 -0.97 -17.53 -13.43
C ILE A 223 0.52 -17.67 -13.15
N ILE A 224 0.96 -17.56 -11.89
CA ILE A 224 2.37 -17.70 -11.52
C ILE A 224 2.92 -19.07 -11.95
N ASN A 225 2.21 -20.15 -11.64
CA ASN A 225 2.65 -21.50 -11.97
C ASN A 225 2.75 -21.73 -13.48
N ARG A 226 1.78 -21.25 -14.25
CA ARG A 226 1.80 -21.33 -15.72
C ARG A 226 2.88 -20.44 -16.34
N SER A 227 3.12 -19.28 -15.75
CA SER A 227 4.18 -18.36 -16.15
C SER A 227 5.57 -18.97 -15.91
N ILE A 228 5.78 -19.67 -14.80
CA ILE A 228 7.03 -20.42 -14.54
C ILE A 228 7.24 -21.53 -15.58
N ARG A 229 6.18 -22.21 -16.02
CA ARG A 229 6.25 -23.27 -17.03
C ARG A 229 6.61 -22.78 -18.43
N LEU A 230 6.50 -21.48 -18.71
CA LEU A 230 7.03 -20.90 -19.95
C LEU A 230 8.55 -20.92 -20.00
N TYR A 231 9.23 -21.01 -18.85
CA TYR A 231 10.65 -21.20 -18.82
C TYR A 231 11.01 -22.66 -19.08
N ILE A 232 11.34 -22.96 -20.33
CA ILE A 232 11.83 -24.26 -20.76
C ILE A 232 13.27 -24.10 -21.25
N PRO A 233 14.29 -24.34 -20.39
CA PRO A 233 15.70 -24.29 -20.79
C PRO A 233 15.98 -25.12 -22.04
N GLU A 234 15.30 -26.26 -22.21
CA GLU A 234 15.41 -27.15 -23.36
C GLU A 234 15.01 -26.44 -24.66
N GLN A 235 13.95 -25.62 -24.65
CA GLN A 235 13.52 -24.83 -25.80
C GLN A 235 14.60 -23.82 -26.20
N PHE A 236 15.25 -23.18 -25.22
CA PHE A 236 16.40 -22.30 -25.47
C PHE A 236 17.59 -23.04 -26.09
N PHE A 237 17.88 -24.27 -25.64
CA PHE A 237 18.95 -25.08 -26.23
C PHE A 237 18.61 -25.61 -27.62
N GLU A 238 17.36 -26.01 -27.87
CA GLU A 238 16.89 -26.38 -29.20
C GLU A 238 16.98 -25.20 -30.16
N PHE A 239 16.67 -24.01 -29.67
CA PHE A 239 16.86 -22.76 -30.41
C PHE A 239 18.32 -22.51 -30.76
N VAL A 240 19.25 -22.62 -29.79
CA VAL A 240 20.71 -22.51 -30.05
C VAL A 240 21.16 -23.53 -31.10
N ARG A 241 20.64 -24.76 -31.04
CA ARG A 241 20.99 -25.83 -31.97
C ARG A 241 20.43 -25.60 -33.38
N ALA A 242 19.20 -25.11 -33.51
CA ALA A 242 18.61 -24.76 -34.79
C ALA A 242 19.41 -23.65 -35.49
N LEU A 243 19.86 -22.64 -34.72
CA LEU A 243 20.70 -21.57 -35.20
C LEU A 243 22.09 -22.04 -35.63
N ALA A 244 22.79 -22.76 -34.75
CA ALA A 244 24.17 -23.20 -35.01
C ALA A 244 24.28 -24.14 -36.21
N ASN A 245 23.22 -24.90 -36.52
CA ASN A 245 23.21 -25.87 -37.62
C ASN A 245 22.43 -25.40 -38.84
N ASN A 246 21.83 -24.21 -38.82
CA ASN A 246 20.93 -23.68 -39.87
C ASN A 246 19.89 -24.74 -40.33
N GLN A 247 19.32 -25.46 -39.37
CA GLN A 247 18.43 -26.59 -39.62
C GLN A 247 17.09 -26.38 -38.94
N ARG A 248 16.04 -26.81 -39.66
CA ARG A 248 14.69 -26.86 -39.14
C ARG A 248 14.56 -27.97 -38.10
N LEU A 249 14.25 -27.60 -36.85
CA LEU A 249 13.89 -28.53 -35.78
C LEU A 249 12.37 -28.47 -35.58
N PRO A 250 11.61 -29.50 -36.00
CA PRO A 250 10.15 -29.55 -35.84
C PRO A 250 9.69 -29.39 -34.38
N ASN A 251 10.51 -29.85 -33.43
CA ASN A 251 10.24 -29.71 -32.00
C ASN A 251 10.23 -28.24 -31.55
N LEU A 252 11.08 -27.40 -32.15
CA LEU A 252 11.19 -25.99 -31.80
C LEU A 252 9.98 -25.19 -32.30
N GLU A 253 9.53 -25.45 -33.53
CA GLU A 253 8.34 -24.82 -34.10
C GLU A 253 7.08 -25.14 -33.29
N ASN A 254 6.86 -26.42 -32.99
CA ASN A 254 5.74 -26.84 -32.14
C ASN A 254 5.83 -26.21 -30.73
N SER A 255 7.02 -26.20 -30.13
CA SER A 255 7.24 -25.63 -28.80
C SER A 255 7.01 -24.11 -28.76
N LEU A 256 7.38 -23.39 -29.82
CA LEU A 256 7.10 -21.95 -29.93
C LEU A 256 5.60 -21.68 -30.09
N GLU A 257 4.88 -22.46 -30.88
CA GLU A 257 3.42 -22.32 -31.02
C GLU A 257 2.67 -22.67 -29.72
N GLU A 258 3.07 -23.76 -29.03
CA GLU A 258 2.54 -24.10 -27.71
C GLU A 258 2.80 -22.99 -26.67
N SER A 259 3.98 -22.37 -26.73
CA SER A 259 4.31 -21.20 -25.89
C SER A 259 3.43 -20.01 -26.22
N ARG A 260 3.18 -19.70 -27.50
CA ARG A 260 2.30 -18.58 -27.91
C ARG A 260 0.87 -18.77 -27.41
N VAL A 261 0.31 -19.98 -27.54
CA VAL A 261 -1.03 -20.31 -27.01
C VAL A 261 -1.08 -20.09 -25.50
N THR A 262 -0.04 -20.53 -24.78
CA THR A 262 0.03 -20.38 -23.33
C THR A 262 0.14 -18.91 -22.92
N ILE A 263 0.97 -18.12 -23.61
CA ILE A 263 1.13 -16.68 -23.35
C ILE A 263 -0.18 -15.94 -23.63
N ASN A 264 -0.87 -16.20 -24.74
CA ASN A 264 -2.15 -15.56 -25.05
C ASN A 264 -3.20 -15.83 -23.96
N SER A 265 -3.32 -17.08 -23.50
CA SER A 265 -4.24 -17.39 -22.41
C SER A 265 -3.83 -16.71 -21.10
N LEU A 266 -2.54 -16.58 -20.80
CA LEU A 266 -2.06 -15.82 -19.64
C LEU A 266 -2.41 -14.34 -19.73
N VAL A 267 -2.32 -13.75 -20.93
CA VAL A 267 -2.74 -12.36 -21.18
C VAL A 267 -4.23 -12.20 -20.88
N ASP A 268 -5.08 -13.05 -21.44
CA ASP A 268 -6.54 -13.01 -21.22
C ASP A 268 -6.91 -13.14 -19.72
N ASP A 269 -6.26 -14.07 -19.02
CA ASP A 269 -6.50 -14.30 -17.58
C ASP A 269 -6.05 -13.09 -16.73
N ILE A 270 -4.92 -12.47 -17.09
CA ILE A 270 -4.42 -11.27 -16.41
C ILE A 270 -5.31 -10.05 -16.69
N GLU A 271 -5.77 -9.85 -17.92
CA GLU A 271 -6.70 -8.78 -18.29
C GLU A 271 -8.03 -8.93 -17.52
N GLY A 272 -8.55 -10.17 -17.44
CA GLY A 272 -9.76 -10.49 -16.68
C GLY A 272 -9.64 -10.22 -15.17
N LEU A 273 -8.47 -10.45 -14.57
CA LEU A 273 -8.23 -10.13 -13.15
C LEU A 273 -8.07 -8.64 -12.88
N THR A 274 -7.59 -7.89 -13.87
CA THR A 274 -7.32 -6.44 -13.76
C THR A 274 -8.51 -5.56 -14.17
N ASN A 275 -9.64 -6.16 -14.59
CA ASN A 275 -10.85 -5.49 -15.08
C ASN A 275 -10.56 -4.52 -16.25
N TYR A 276 -9.58 -4.83 -17.10
CA TYR A 276 -9.30 -4.06 -18.33
C TYR A 276 -10.20 -4.47 -19.50
#